data_AF-A0A7S0AHY8-F1
#
_entry.id   AF-A0A7S0AHY8-F1
#
_cell.length_a   1.000
_cell.length_b   1.000
_cell.length_c   1.000
_cell.angle_alpha   90.00
_cell.angle_beta   90.00
_cell.angle_gamma   90.00
#
_symmetry.space_group_name_H-M   'P 1'
#
loop_
_entity.id
_entity.type
_entity.pdbx_description
1 polymer ?
#
loop_
_entity_poly.entity_id
_entity_poly.type
_entity_poly.pdbx_seq_one_letter_code
_entity_poly.pdbx_strand_id
1 'polypeptide(L)'
;MGGNSSKPQGAKSTPGDQKCDPGSEVRSFGAKVKAAVDEELGRRMMIQREVQMAVSIAKARDVIQIFGSAWAVLVGGLAGAKIAGRKVPTLAAVPVVVGGLVLGNIADMAYGNKLARVSKEAEYILDNERARLIPLKQAPVARFYSAEEKSKMFDAATSAGLLFPSSLFSRSFVPEGSEVSSKGGGPDRNF
;
A
#
# COMPACT_ATOMS: atom_id res chain seq x y z
N MET A 1 -49.09 -72.78 -7.32
CA MET A 1 -49.48 -71.86 -8.41
C MET A 1 -48.78 -70.54 -8.16
N GLY A 2 -47.64 -70.31 -8.82
CA GLY A 2 -47.42 -69.14 -9.68
C GLY A 2 -46.64 -68.08 -8.89
N GLY A 3 -45.33 -67.92 -9.01
CA GLY A 3 -44.54 -67.85 -10.24
C GLY A 3 -44.48 -66.39 -10.66
N ASN A 4 -43.50 -65.63 -10.15
CA ASN A 4 -43.14 -64.33 -10.69
C ASN A 4 -41.62 -64.16 -10.71
N SER A 5 -41.18 -63.57 -11.81
CA SER A 5 -39.90 -63.81 -12.44
C SER A 5 -39.01 -62.56 -12.38
N SER A 6 -37.71 -62.80 -12.19
CA SER A 6 -36.57 -62.20 -12.91
C SER A 6 -36.29 -60.68 -12.89
N LYS A 7 -35.03 -60.42 -12.49
CA LYS A 7 -34.09 -59.30 -12.76
C LYS A 7 -34.09 -58.11 -11.78
N PRO A 8 -32.92 -57.91 -11.14
CA PRO A 8 -32.16 -56.70 -11.45
C PRO A 8 -30.68 -57.05 -11.66
N GLN A 9 -30.09 -56.63 -12.79
CA GLN A 9 -28.64 -56.47 -12.90
C GLN A 9 -28.23 -55.81 -14.23
N GLY A 10 -27.52 -54.69 -14.10
CA GLY A 10 -26.39 -54.37 -14.97
C GLY A 10 -26.70 -53.83 -16.36
N ALA A 11 -27.15 -52.56 -16.45
CA ALA A 11 -26.84 -51.75 -17.62
C ALA A 11 -25.38 -51.29 -17.49
N LYS A 12 -24.48 -52.07 -18.09
CA LYS A 12 -23.09 -51.69 -18.35
C LYS A 12 -23.08 -50.38 -19.15
N SER A 13 -22.54 -49.31 -18.59
CA SER A 13 -22.12 -48.15 -19.37
C SER A 13 -20.93 -48.58 -20.24
N THR A 14 -21.15 -48.56 -21.55
CA THR A 14 -20.18 -48.84 -22.60
C THR A 14 -18.97 -47.89 -22.49
N PRO A 15 -17.72 -48.36 -22.65
CA PRO A 15 -16.58 -47.49 -22.86
C PRO A 15 -16.57 -47.09 -24.34
N GLY A 16 -17.26 -46.01 -24.68
CA GLY A 16 -17.37 -45.50 -26.04
C GLY A 16 -17.24 -44.00 -26.04
N ASP A 17 -16.28 -43.50 -26.82
CA ASP A 17 -16.08 -42.11 -27.21
C ASP A 17 -15.41 -41.17 -26.19
N GLN A 18 -14.20 -41.53 -25.75
CA GLN A 18 -13.16 -40.51 -25.52
C GLN A 18 -12.75 -39.96 -26.89
N LYS A 19 -13.52 -38.99 -27.38
CA LYS A 19 -13.12 -38.14 -28.50
C LYS A 19 -11.94 -37.30 -27.99
N CYS A 20 -10.72 -37.77 -28.25
CA CYS A 20 -9.51 -36.98 -28.03
C CYS A 20 -9.58 -35.77 -28.96
N ASP A 21 -10.15 -34.65 -28.49
CA ASP A 21 -10.10 -33.39 -29.22
C ASP A 21 -8.63 -32.94 -29.22
N PRO A 22 -7.90 -32.98 -30.35
CA PRO A 22 -6.50 -32.55 -30.41
C PRO A 22 -6.36 -31.05 -30.10
N GLY A 23 -7.46 -30.29 -30.18
CA GLY A 23 -7.53 -28.89 -29.76
C GLY A 23 -7.61 -28.69 -28.24
N SER A 24 -7.96 -29.72 -27.46
CA SER A 24 -8.06 -29.60 -25.99
C SER A 24 -6.68 -29.50 -25.34
N GLU A 25 -5.70 -30.23 -25.84
CA GLU A 25 -4.33 -30.24 -25.33
C GLU A 25 -3.61 -28.92 -25.65
N VAL A 26 -3.75 -28.41 -26.88
CA VAL A 26 -3.21 -27.11 -27.32
C VAL A 26 -3.85 -25.95 -26.55
N ARG A 27 -5.16 -25.99 -26.29
CA ARG A 27 -5.84 -25.01 -25.42
C ARG A 27 -5.38 -25.11 -23.97
N SER A 28 -5.13 -26.31 -23.46
CA SER A 28 -4.61 -26.52 -22.10
C SER A 28 -3.18 -26.00 -21.94
N PHE A 29 -2.33 -26.17 -22.95
CA PHE A 29 -0.97 -25.65 -22.97
C PHE A 29 -0.97 -24.12 -23.06
N GLY A 30 -1.76 -23.55 -23.96
CA GLY A 30 -1.94 -22.09 -24.04
C GLY A 30 -2.47 -21.47 -22.75
N ALA A 31 -3.41 -22.14 -22.07
CA ALA A 31 -3.92 -21.70 -20.77
C ALA A 31 -2.86 -21.79 -19.66
N LYS A 32 -2.05 -22.85 -19.62
CA LYS A 32 -0.94 -23.01 -18.66
C LYS A 32 0.15 -21.96 -18.88
N VAL A 33 0.52 -21.69 -20.14
CA VAL A 33 1.51 -20.66 -20.47
C VAL A 33 0.99 -19.28 -20.10
N LYS A 34 -0.27 -18.96 -20.43
CA LYS A 34 -0.87 -17.67 -20.06
C LYS A 34 -0.93 -17.49 -18.54
N ALA A 35 -1.30 -18.53 -17.79
CA ALA A 35 -1.32 -18.50 -16.33
C ALA A 35 0.07 -18.26 -15.72
N ALA A 36 1.11 -18.93 -16.25
CA ALA A 36 2.49 -18.73 -15.80
C ALA A 36 2.99 -17.30 -16.09
N VAL A 37 2.66 -16.75 -17.27
CA VAL A 37 3.01 -15.37 -17.63
C VAL A 37 2.26 -14.36 -16.77
N ASP A 38 0.96 -14.58 -16.52
CA ASP A 38 0.14 -13.70 -15.66
C ASP A 38 0.62 -13.72 -14.20
N GLU A 39 1.15 -14.84 -13.72
CA GLU A 39 1.75 -14.95 -12.38
C GLU A 39 3.07 -14.18 -12.30
N GLU A 40 3.96 -14.36 -13.28
CA GLU A 40 5.24 -13.65 -13.35
C GLU A 40 5.02 -12.13 -13.47
N LEU A 41 4.09 -11.73 -14.34
CA LEU A 41 3.71 -10.33 -14.51
C LEU A 41 3.11 -9.77 -13.21
N GLY A 42 2.29 -10.56 -12.51
CA GLY A 42 1.73 -10.20 -11.21
C GLY A 42 2.79 -9.95 -10.14
N ARG A 43 3.81 -10.82 -10.06
CA ARG A 43 4.95 -10.65 -9.15
C ARG A 43 5.74 -9.38 -9.47
N ARG A 44 6.03 -9.13 -10.75
CA ARG A 44 6.74 -7.91 -11.20
C ARG A 44 5.95 -6.65 -10.86
N MET A 45 4.64 -6.65 -11.09
CA MET A 45 3.77 -5.53 -10.73
C MET A 45 3.75 -5.27 -9.22
N MET A 46 3.77 -6.32 -8.39
CA MET A 46 3.87 -6.18 -6.94
C MET A 46 5.17 -5.47 -6.53
N ILE A 47 6.31 -5.96 -7.01
CA ILE A 47 7.62 -5.40 -6.67
C ILE A 47 7.72 -3.95 -7.14
N GLN A 48 7.33 -3.67 -8.39
CA GLN A 48 7.35 -2.30 -8.91
C GLN A 48 6.50 -1.35 -8.08
N ARG A 49 5.35 -1.82 -7.59
CA ARG A 49 4.48 -1.03 -6.73
C ARG A 49 5.10 -0.76 -5.36
N GLU A 50 5.68 -1.77 -4.71
CA GLU A 50 6.36 -1.61 -3.43
C GLU A 50 7.52 -0.63 -3.55
N VAL A 51 8.32 -0.75 -4.62
CA VAL A 51 9.40 0.21 -4.95
C VAL A 51 8.85 1.61 -5.16
N GLN A 52 7.77 1.77 -5.94
CA GLN A 52 7.15 3.08 -6.17
C GLN A 52 6.64 3.72 -4.88
N MET A 53 6.03 2.93 -3.99
CA MET A 53 5.60 3.42 -2.67
C MET A 53 6.77 3.81 -1.80
N ALA A 54 7.80 2.97 -1.68
CA ALA A 54 8.99 3.26 -0.90
C ALA A 54 9.67 4.55 -1.39
N VAL A 55 9.84 4.72 -2.71
CA VAL A 55 10.37 5.95 -3.32
C VAL A 55 9.49 7.16 -3.03
N SER A 56 8.15 7.01 -3.05
CA SER A 56 7.24 8.11 -2.73
C SER A 56 7.39 8.58 -1.28
N ILE A 57 7.52 7.64 -0.34
CA ILE A 57 7.71 7.93 1.09
C ILE A 57 9.09 8.54 1.33
N ALA A 58 10.15 7.98 0.73
CA ALA A 58 11.50 8.52 0.82
C ALA A 58 11.58 9.97 0.30
N LYS A 59 10.93 10.26 -0.85
CA LYS A 59 10.81 11.64 -1.36
C LYS A 59 10.08 12.55 -0.39
N ALA A 60 9.00 12.08 0.24
CA ALA A 60 8.26 12.87 1.22
C ALA A 60 9.12 13.20 2.45
N ARG A 61 9.92 12.23 2.96
CA ARG A 61 10.86 12.45 4.07
C ARG A 61 11.90 13.52 3.73
N ASP A 62 12.57 13.41 2.58
CA ASP A 62 13.58 14.38 2.13
C ASP A 62 12.97 15.78 1.91
N VAL A 63 11.75 15.85 1.34
CA VAL A 63 11.01 17.11 1.18
C VAL A 63 10.68 17.75 2.53
N ILE A 64 10.19 17.00 3.51
CA ILE A 64 9.90 17.54 4.85
C ILE A 64 11.18 18.08 5.50
N GLN A 65 12.31 17.39 5.35
CA GLN A 65 13.59 17.83 5.90
C GLN A 65 14.03 19.18 5.29
N ILE A 66 13.96 19.30 3.97
CA ILE A 66 14.44 20.47 3.23
C ILE A 66 13.46 21.64 3.35
N PHE A 67 12.18 21.41 3.06
CA PHE A 67 11.16 22.45 3.14
C PHE A 67 10.86 22.84 4.59
N GLY A 68 10.85 21.89 5.52
CA GLY A 68 10.63 22.17 6.94
C GLY A 68 11.72 23.04 7.54
N SER A 69 12.99 22.76 7.23
CA SER A 69 14.12 23.59 7.69
C SER A 69 14.08 24.99 7.06
N ALA A 70 13.85 25.09 5.75
CA ALA A 70 13.71 26.37 5.08
C ALA A 70 12.53 27.20 5.61
N TRP A 71 11.39 26.55 5.85
CA TRP A 71 10.21 27.19 6.42
C TRP A 71 10.47 27.67 7.86
N ALA A 72 11.15 26.86 8.67
CA ALA A 72 11.54 27.26 10.02
C ALA A 72 12.47 28.48 10.01
N VAL A 73 13.46 28.52 9.10
CA VAL A 73 14.34 29.69 8.92
C VAL A 73 13.55 30.90 8.45
N LEU A 74 12.62 30.73 7.50
CA LEU A 74 11.79 31.81 6.99
C LEU A 74 10.90 32.41 8.08
N VAL A 75 10.16 31.56 8.79
CA VAL A 75 9.24 31.98 9.87
C VAL A 75 10.02 32.58 11.03
N GLY A 76 11.13 31.95 11.45
CA GLY A 76 12.01 32.48 12.49
C GLY A 76 12.63 33.82 12.11
N GLY A 77 13.09 33.97 10.88
CA GLY A 77 13.64 35.22 10.34
C GLY A 77 12.59 36.33 10.27
N LEU A 78 11.37 36.03 9.82
CA LEU A 78 10.25 36.98 9.80
C LEU A 78 9.85 37.42 11.21
N ALA A 79 9.74 36.46 12.15
CA ALA A 79 9.40 36.73 13.54
C ALA A 79 10.48 37.61 14.21
N GLY A 80 11.76 37.26 14.04
CA GLY A 80 12.89 38.02 14.57
C GLY A 80 12.98 39.44 13.99
N ALA A 81 12.78 39.59 12.67
CA ALA A 81 12.79 40.90 12.02
C ALA A 81 11.64 41.80 12.51
N LYS A 82 10.46 41.22 12.77
CA LYS A 82 9.31 41.94 13.34
C LYS A 82 9.58 42.39 14.77
N ILE A 83 10.18 41.52 15.60
CA ILE A 83 10.59 41.87 16.98
C ILE A 83 11.65 42.98 16.96
N ALA A 84 12.58 42.95 16.00
CA ALA A 84 13.62 43.97 15.83
C ALA A 84 13.11 45.27 15.17
N GLY A 85 11.80 45.44 14.94
CA GLY A 85 11.22 46.67 14.38
C GLY A 85 11.59 46.94 12.91
N ARG A 86 12.11 45.95 12.18
CA ARG A 86 12.51 46.11 10.78
C ARG A 86 11.31 45.92 9.85
N LYS A 87 11.17 46.79 8.84
CA LYS A 87 10.19 46.59 7.76
C LYS A 87 10.64 45.42 6.89
N VAL A 88 9.82 44.37 6.82
CA VAL A 88 10.09 43.21 5.98
C VAL A 88 9.17 43.23 4.77
N PRO A 89 9.68 43.17 3.53
CA PRO A 89 8.85 43.15 2.32
C PRO A 89 8.26 41.75 2.12
N THR A 90 7.32 41.36 2.99
CA THR A 90 6.72 40.02 3.05
C THR A 90 6.10 39.59 1.71
N LEU A 91 5.51 40.53 0.96
CA LEU A 91 4.84 40.26 -0.31
C LEU A 91 5.80 39.79 -1.42
N ALA A 92 7.05 40.27 -1.41
CA ALA A 92 8.07 39.90 -2.39
C ALA A 92 8.96 38.76 -1.89
N ALA A 93 9.20 38.69 -0.57
CA ALA A 93 10.04 37.66 0.03
C ALA A 93 9.44 36.25 -0.11
N VAL A 94 8.12 36.11 0.03
CA VAL A 94 7.44 34.81 -0.04
C VAL A 94 7.63 34.13 -1.42
N PRO A 95 7.28 34.74 -2.56
CA PRO A 95 7.46 34.10 -3.86
C PRO A 95 8.93 33.86 -4.22
N VAL A 96 9.85 34.73 -3.79
CA VAL A 96 11.30 34.53 -4.02
C VAL A 96 11.82 33.34 -3.22
N VAL A 97 11.42 33.18 -1.96
CA VAL A 97 11.85 32.05 -1.12
C VAL A 97 11.22 30.76 -1.60
N VAL A 98 9.90 30.75 -1.87
CA VAL A 98 9.21 29.55 -2.38
C VAL A 98 9.76 29.16 -3.75
N GLY A 99 9.89 30.11 -4.68
CA GLY A 99 10.43 29.88 -6.02
C GLY A 99 11.89 29.44 -5.98
N GLY A 100 12.73 30.08 -5.16
CA GLY A 100 14.12 29.70 -4.94
C GLY A 100 14.26 28.30 -4.36
N LEU A 101 13.38 27.90 -3.43
CA LEU A 101 13.38 26.55 -2.90
C LEU A 101 13.01 25.51 -3.97
N VAL A 102 11.97 25.78 -4.76
CA VAL A 102 11.54 24.86 -5.83
C VAL A 102 12.64 24.72 -6.87
N LEU A 103 13.24 25.83 -7.32
CA LEU A 103 14.34 25.80 -8.28
C LEU A 103 15.58 25.10 -7.72
N GLY A 104 15.94 25.37 -6.46
CA GLY A 104 17.03 24.68 -5.78
C GLY A 104 16.76 23.18 -5.65
N ASN A 105 15.53 22.78 -5.38
CA ASN A 105 15.13 21.38 -5.31
C ASN A 105 15.23 20.68 -6.68
N ILE A 106 14.80 21.36 -7.76
CA ILE A 106 14.92 20.86 -9.14
C ILE A 106 16.40 20.76 -9.53
N ALA A 107 17.23 21.73 -9.15
CA ALA A 107 18.67 21.71 -9.40
C ALA A 107 19.37 20.56 -8.65
N ASP A 108 19.05 20.33 -7.38
CA ASP A 108 19.58 19.20 -6.60
C ASP A 108 19.08 17.85 -7.15
N MET A 109 17.90 17.81 -7.79
CA MET A 109 17.44 16.62 -8.52
C MET A 109 18.18 16.40 -9.84
N ALA A 110 18.52 17.47 -10.57
CA ALA A 110 19.15 17.37 -11.88
C ALA A 110 20.66 17.11 -11.81
N TYR A 111 21.34 17.68 -10.82
CA TYR A 111 22.81 17.68 -10.74
C TYR A 111 23.35 17.29 -9.36
N GLY A 112 22.49 17.22 -8.35
CA GLY A 112 22.89 16.99 -6.97
C GLY A 112 22.74 15.55 -6.51
N ASN A 113 22.91 15.36 -5.21
CA ASN A 113 22.93 14.03 -4.58
C ASN A 113 21.52 13.57 -4.15
N LYS A 114 20.48 14.35 -4.43
CA LYS A 114 19.11 14.08 -3.98
C LYS A 114 18.60 12.71 -4.43
N LEU A 115 18.85 12.35 -5.69
CA LEU A 115 18.42 11.06 -6.22
C LEU A 115 19.06 9.90 -5.45
N ALA A 116 20.36 9.96 -5.16
CA ALA A 116 21.04 8.91 -4.41
C ALA A 116 20.54 8.81 -2.97
N ARG A 117 20.28 9.94 -2.29
CA ARG A 117 19.71 9.94 -0.93
C ARG A 117 18.32 9.30 -0.90
N VAL A 118 17.45 9.69 -1.83
CA VAL A 118 16.09 9.15 -1.95
C VAL A 118 16.13 7.65 -2.26
N SER A 119 17.02 7.21 -3.16
CA SER A 119 17.16 5.78 -3.46
C SER A 119 17.64 4.98 -2.25
N LYS A 120 18.64 5.48 -1.51
CA LYS A 120 19.14 4.83 -0.30
C LYS A 120 18.07 4.73 0.80
N GLU A 121 17.27 5.79 0.98
CA GLU A 121 16.16 5.77 1.94
C GLU A 121 15.03 4.83 1.49
N ALA A 122 14.78 4.73 0.18
CA ALA A 122 13.81 3.79 -0.35
C ALA A 122 14.22 2.33 -0.12
N GLU A 123 15.51 2.00 -0.30
CA GLU A 123 16.07 0.70 0.06
C GLU A 123 15.90 0.40 1.56
N TYR A 124 16.22 1.38 2.42
CA TYR A 124 16.02 1.24 3.86
C TYR A 124 14.55 0.94 4.23
N ILE A 125 13.58 1.60 3.58
CA ILE A 125 12.15 1.37 3.80
C ILE A 125 11.74 -0.03 3.34
N LEU A 126 12.25 -0.50 2.20
CA LEU A 126 11.96 -1.84 1.67
C LEU A 126 12.49 -2.95 2.59
N ASP A 127 13.64 -2.73 3.21
CA ASP A 127 14.27 -3.74 4.09
C ASP A 127 13.70 -3.72 5.52
N ASN A 128 13.41 -2.52 6.07
CA ASN A 128 13.11 -2.35 7.51
C ASN A 128 11.65 -1.98 7.80
N GLU A 129 10.94 -1.39 6.84
CA GLU A 129 9.60 -0.81 7.05
C GLU A 129 8.55 -1.32 6.06
N ARG A 130 8.82 -2.46 5.38
CA ARG A 130 7.96 -3.01 4.32
C ARG A 130 6.49 -3.17 4.72
N ALA A 131 6.22 -3.44 5.99
CA ALA A 131 4.87 -3.56 6.54
C ALA A 131 4.00 -2.29 6.39
N ARG A 132 4.61 -1.11 6.19
CA ARG A 132 3.89 0.16 5.96
C ARG A 132 3.40 0.32 4.52
N LEU A 133 3.89 -0.49 3.58
CA LEU A 133 3.57 -0.40 2.14
C LEU A 133 2.25 -1.13 1.83
N ILE A 134 1.17 -0.67 2.44
CA ILE A 134 -0.11 -1.38 2.45
C ILE A 134 -0.77 -1.35 1.06
N PRO A 135 -1.20 -2.52 0.52
CA PRO A 135 -2.02 -2.55 -0.67
C PRO A 135 -3.41 -1.92 -0.46
N LEU A 136 -3.94 -1.24 -1.48
CA LEU A 136 -5.37 -0.92 -1.45
C LEU A 136 -6.12 -2.24 -1.58
N LYS A 137 -7.18 -2.44 -0.78
CA LYS A 137 -8.00 -3.67 -0.82
C LYS A 137 -8.56 -3.97 -2.23
N GLN A 138 -8.75 -2.93 -3.04
CA GLN A 138 -9.26 -3.01 -4.42
C GLN A 138 -8.16 -3.19 -5.48
N ALA A 139 -6.87 -3.18 -5.12
CA ALA A 139 -5.79 -3.31 -6.08
C ALA A 139 -5.72 -4.74 -6.64
N PRO A 140 -5.59 -4.95 -7.96
CA PRO A 140 -5.49 -6.29 -8.57
C PRO A 140 -4.35 -7.14 -7.99
N VAL A 141 -3.29 -6.48 -7.50
CA VAL A 141 -2.13 -7.11 -6.87
C VAL A 141 -2.39 -7.58 -5.43
N ALA A 142 -3.49 -7.14 -4.79
CA ALA A 142 -3.85 -7.57 -3.45
C ALA A 142 -4.07 -9.09 -3.37
N ARG A 143 -4.41 -9.75 -4.48
CA ARG A 143 -4.59 -11.21 -4.56
C ARG A 143 -3.32 -12.01 -4.25
N PHE A 144 -2.14 -11.42 -4.47
CA PHE A 144 -0.85 -12.10 -4.28
C PHE A 144 -0.35 -12.09 -2.85
N TYR A 145 -0.95 -11.31 -1.96
CA TYR A 145 -0.65 -11.34 -0.53
C TYR A 145 -1.42 -12.48 0.15
N SER A 146 -0.74 -13.20 1.04
CA SER A 146 -1.34 -14.24 1.88
C SER A 146 -2.39 -13.63 2.83
N ALA A 147 -3.32 -14.46 3.32
CA ALA A 147 -4.35 -14.00 4.25
C ALA A 147 -3.74 -13.46 5.56
N GLU A 148 -2.61 -14.02 6.00
CA GLU A 148 -1.88 -13.58 7.20
C GLU A 148 -1.16 -12.24 6.99
N GLU A 149 -0.59 -12.01 5.80
CA GLU A 149 0.00 -10.70 5.48
C GLU A 149 -1.07 -9.61 5.38
N LYS A 150 -2.25 -9.96 4.85
CA LYS A 150 -3.39 -9.04 4.78
C LYS A 150 -3.89 -8.64 6.17
N SER A 151 -4.03 -9.57 7.12
CA SER A 151 -4.50 -9.21 8.46
C SER A 151 -3.52 -8.26 9.15
N LYS A 152 -2.21 -8.54 9.11
CA LYS A 152 -1.16 -7.67 9.68
C LYS A 152 -1.14 -6.27 9.06
N MET A 153 -1.44 -6.15 7.76
CA MET A 153 -1.44 -4.85 7.06
C MET A 153 -2.72 -4.03 7.27
N PHE A 154 -3.87 -4.65 7.54
CA PHE A 154 -5.17 -3.97 7.60
C PHE A 154 -5.79 -3.81 9.00
N ASP A 155 -5.35 -4.55 10.03
CA ASP A 155 -5.95 -4.48 11.37
C ASP A 155 -5.54 -3.24 12.19
N ALA A 156 -4.43 -2.58 11.86
CA ALA A 156 -3.79 -1.60 12.75
C ALA A 156 -3.94 -0.12 12.36
N ALA A 157 -4.63 0.20 11.25
CA ALA A 157 -4.60 1.56 10.71
C ALA A 157 -5.84 2.39 11.07
N THR A 158 -5.67 3.35 11.99
CA THR A 158 -6.64 4.43 12.20
C THR A 158 -6.73 5.30 10.95
N SER A 159 -7.94 5.54 10.45
CA SER A 159 -8.13 6.42 9.29
C SER A 159 -7.59 7.84 9.56
N ALA A 160 -6.99 8.47 8.55
CA ALA A 160 -6.43 9.82 8.67
C ALA A 160 -7.46 10.86 9.16
N GLY A 161 -8.73 10.69 8.80
CA GLY A 161 -9.82 11.57 9.24
C GLY A 161 -10.13 11.49 10.73
N LEU A 162 -9.82 10.37 11.41
CA LEU A 162 -9.98 10.23 12.86
C LEU A 162 -8.75 10.66 13.66
N LEU A 163 -7.62 10.88 12.96
CA LEU A 163 -6.38 11.38 13.53
C LEU A 163 -6.37 12.91 13.65
N PHE A 164 -7.33 13.66 13.11
CA PHE A 164 -7.39 15.11 13.25
C PHE A 164 -8.63 15.50 14.08
N PRO A 165 -8.53 16.23 15.21
CA PRO A 165 -7.40 17.00 15.76
C PRO A 165 -6.49 16.25 16.76
N SER A 166 -6.68 14.94 16.98
CA SER A 166 -5.95 14.13 17.96
C SER A 166 -4.46 13.89 17.64
N SER A 167 -4.01 14.14 16.40
CA SER A 167 -2.64 13.98 15.89
C SER A 167 -1.65 15.03 16.38
N LEU A 168 -2.12 16.09 17.04
CA LEU A 168 -1.22 17.00 17.77
C LEU A 168 -0.48 16.27 18.90
N PHE A 169 -1.01 15.11 19.34
CA PHE A 169 -0.35 14.20 20.26
C PHE A 169 -0.22 12.84 19.57
N SER A 170 0.91 12.59 18.90
CA SER A 170 1.25 11.31 18.30
C SER A 170 0.99 10.15 19.26
N ARG A 171 -0.02 9.32 19.00
CA ARG A 171 -0.02 7.93 19.47
C ARG A 171 0.89 7.16 18.51
N SER A 172 2.18 7.15 18.81
CA SER A 172 3.06 6.11 18.32
C SER A 172 2.47 4.76 18.74
N PHE A 173 2.22 3.89 17.75
CA PHE A 173 2.23 2.44 17.89
C PHE A 173 1.63 1.92 19.20
N VAL A 174 0.34 1.55 19.20
CA VAL A 174 -0.19 0.76 20.32
C VAL A 174 0.40 -0.64 20.18
N PRO A 175 1.28 -1.10 21.09
CA PRO A 175 1.66 -2.50 21.10
C PRO A 175 0.44 -3.32 21.52
N GLU A 176 0.28 -4.46 20.86
CA GLU A 176 -0.67 -5.51 21.19
C GLU A 176 -0.57 -5.84 22.69
N GLY A 177 -1.66 -5.67 23.44
CA GLY A 177 -1.69 -6.03 24.86
C GLY A 177 -2.46 -5.08 25.77
N SER A 178 -3.75 -4.88 25.52
CA SER A 178 -4.66 -4.58 26.63
C SER A 178 -6.05 -5.16 26.31
N GLU A 179 -6.38 -6.19 27.07
CA GLU A 179 -7.63 -6.92 27.11
C GLU A 179 -8.85 -5.99 27.03
N VAL A 180 -9.66 -6.12 25.98
CA VAL A 180 -11.06 -5.73 26.07
C VAL A 180 -11.80 -6.89 26.73
N SER A 181 -11.81 -6.81 28.05
CA SER A 181 -12.63 -7.62 28.96
C SER A 181 -14.08 -7.64 28.47
N SER A 182 -14.48 -8.80 27.96
CA SER A 182 -15.86 -9.18 27.72
C SER A 182 -16.57 -9.30 29.08
N LYS A 183 -17.39 -8.32 29.43
CA LYS A 183 -18.46 -8.49 30.42
C LYS A 183 -19.54 -7.41 30.27
N GLY A 184 -20.71 -7.86 29.84
CA GLY A 184 -21.97 -7.47 30.50
C GLY A 184 -22.98 -6.70 29.67
N GLY A 185 -24.06 -7.41 29.29
CA GLY A 185 -25.41 -6.91 29.44
C GLY A 185 -26.14 -6.48 28.17
N GLY A 186 -27.05 -7.34 27.69
CA GLY A 186 -28.18 -6.91 26.85
C GLY A 186 -29.07 -5.87 27.57
N PRO A 187 -30.09 -5.31 26.88
CA PRO A 187 -31.21 -6.15 26.47
C PRO A 187 -31.76 -5.88 25.07
N ASP A 188 -32.47 -6.89 24.59
CA ASP A 188 -33.48 -6.95 23.53
C ASP A 188 -34.08 -5.62 23.08
N ARG A 189 -34.12 -5.41 21.75
CA ARG A 189 -35.27 -4.78 21.08
C ARG A 189 -35.51 -5.43 19.73
N ASN A 190 -36.62 -6.16 19.67
CA ASN A 190 -37.39 -6.40 18.46
C ASN A 190 -37.74 -5.05 17.80
N PHE A 191 -37.53 -4.94 16.49
CA PHE A 191 -38.49 -4.48 15.47
C PHE A 191 -37.82 -4.58 14.09
#